data_AF-A0A0C9YTX5-F1
#
_entry.id   AF-A0A0C9YTX5-F1
#
_cell.length_a   1.000
_cell.length_b   1.000
_cell.length_c   1.000
_cell.angle_alpha   90.00
_cell.angle_beta   90.00
_cell.angle_gamma   90.00
#
_symmetry.space_group_name_H-M   'P 1'
#
loop_
_entity.id
_entity.type
_entity.pdbx_description
1 polymer ?
#
loop_
_entity_poly.entity_id
_entity_poly.type
_entity_poly.pdbx_seq_one_letter_code
_entity_poly.pdbx_strand_id
1 'polypeptide(L)'
;IKENQIQVFKQMGIFVMACRHSFIECIMEMKRNRELAKYGLAAVNRLLGVCGQDQAVGHDVGCASKKTITSSSLGKEAQEKWLKVVVNTFHGFAHNRMCQLENHPLYQVGFGNKDLETCECIFSSSNNMAPLICHA
;
A
#
# COMPACT_ATOMS: atom_id res chain seq x y z
N ILE A 1 -32.83 16.47 -6.14
CA ILE A 1 -31.36 16.49 -6.31
C ILE A 1 -31.11 17.14 -7.66
N LYS A 2 -30.49 18.33 -7.73
CA LYS A 2 -30.26 19.01 -9.02
C LYS A 2 -29.15 18.26 -9.78
N GLU A 3 -29.48 17.74 -10.96
CA GLU A 3 -28.66 16.86 -11.80
C GLU A 3 -27.44 17.52 -12.48
N ASN A 4 -27.04 18.74 -12.10
CA ASN A 4 -25.98 19.49 -12.78
C ASN A 4 -24.98 20.17 -11.81
N GLN A 5 -24.65 19.52 -10.68
CA GLN A 5 -23.47 19.90 -9.89
C GLN A 5 -22.42 18.80 -9.99
N ILE A 6 -21.37 19.06 -10.77
CA ILE A 6 -20.10 18.36 -10.61
C ILE A 6 -19.57 18.78 -9.23
N GLN A 7 -19.86 17.99 -8.19
CA GLN A 7 -19.15 18.12 -6.93
C GLN A 7 -17.73 17.63 -7.18
N VAL A 8 -16.83 18.55 -7.52
CA VAL A 8 -15.39 18.31 -7.53
C VAL A 8 -15.01 18.06 -6.08
N PHE A 9 -15.03 16.79 -5.66
CA PHE A 9 -14.38 16.41 -4.42
C PHE A 9 -12.92 16.86 -4.54
N LYS A 10 -12.41 17.58 -3.52
CA LYS A 10 -11.00 17.98 -3.47
C LYS A 10 -10.15 16.70 -3.43
N GLN A 11 -9.78 16.22 -4.62
CA GLN A 11 -8.86 15.11 -4.79
C GLN A 11 -7.52 15.60 -4.31
N MET A 12 -6.97 14.85 -3.37
CA MET A 12 -5.72 15.19 -2.75
C MET A 12 -4.60 14.30 -3.29
N GLY A 13 -4.90 13.09 -3.73
CA GLY A 13 -3.91 12.24 -4.37
C GLY A 13 -4.54 10.92 -4.79
N ILE A 14 -3.67 9.95 -5.06
CA ILE A 14 -4.05 8.58 -5.30
C ILE A 14 -3.31 7.66 -4.34
N PHE A 15 -3.98 6.61 -3.90
CA PHE A 15 -3.38 5.49 -3.21
C PHE A 15 -3.25 4.34 -4.20
N VAL A 16 -2.07 3.74 -4.29
CA VAL A 16 -1.76 2.67 -5.25
C VAL A 16 -1.29 1.44 -4.50
N MET A 17 -1.75 0.27 -4.94
CA MET A 17 -1.18 -1.03 -4.60
C MET A 17 -0.80 -1.72 -5.91
N ALA A 18 0.43 -2.23 -5.98
CA ALA A 18 0.97 -2.89 -7.16
C ALA A 18 1.57 -4.25 -6.78
N CYS A 19 1.54 -5.18 -7.72
CA CYS A 19 2.16 -6.48 -7.56
C CYS A 19 3.69 -6.40 -7.77
N ARG A 20 4.40 -7.48 -7.43
CA ARG A 20 5.86 -7.63 -7.65
C ARG A 20 6.34 -7.50 -9.11
N HIS A 21 5.42 -7.49 -10.08
CA HIS A 21 5.68 -7.33 -11.52
C HIS A 21 5.36 -5.90 -12.01
N SER A 22 5.14 -4.96 -11.09
CA SER A 22 4.83 -3.55 -11.39
C SER A 22 3.48 -3.32 -12.08
N PHE A 23 2.60 -4.32 -12.12
CA PHE A 23 1.20 -4.10 -12.48
C PHE A 23 0.45 -3.50 -11.30
N ILE A 24 -0.26 -2.40 -11.55
CA ILE A 24 -1.12 -1.77 -10.57
C ILE A 24 -2.34 -2.66 -10.35
N GLU A 25 -2.48 -3.17 -9.14
CA GLU A 25 -3.63 -3.98 -8.77
C GLU A 25 -4.79 -3.09 -8.34
N CYS A 26 -4.54 -2.01 -7.60
CA CYS A 26 -5.58 -1.11 -7.10
C CYS A 26 -5.14 0.35 -7.17
N ILE A 27 -6.06 1.23 -7.57
CA ILE A 27 -5.94 2.69 -7.50
C ILE A 27 -7.16 3.23 -6.77
N MET A 28 -6.96 4.12 -5.82
CA MET A 28 -8.02 4.80 -5.10
C MET A 28 -7.78 6.31 -5.06
N GLU A 29 -8.81 7.09 -5.37
CA GLU A 29 -8.76 8.54 -5.18
C GLU A 29 -8.84 8.90 -3.69
N MET A 30 -7.87 9.70 -3.25
CA MET A 30 -7.82 10.18 -1.88
C MET A 30 -8.66 11.46 -1.75
N LYS A 31 -9.78 11.35 -1.04
CA LYS A 31 -10.70 12.48 -0.78
C LYS A 31 -10.50 13.03 0.63
N ARG A 32 -10.44 14.37 0.73
CA ARG A 32 -10.36 15.20 1.96
C ARG A 32 -9.11 15.06 2.82
N ASN A 33 -8.68 13.84 3.18
CA ASN A 33 -7.48 13.57 3.98
C ASN A 33 -6.62 12.49 3.30
N ARG A 34 -5.33 12.76 3.13
CA ARG A 34 -4.37 11.82 2.49
C ARG A 34 -3.87 10.73 3.45
N GLU A 35 -3.80 10.99 4.75
CA GLU A 35 -3.04 10.10 5.66
C GLU A 35 -3.89 9.05 6.40
N LEU A 36 -5.12 8.82 5.97
CA LEU A 36 -5.99 7.85 6.65
C LEU A 36 -5.66 6.42 6.23
N ALA A 37 -5.47 5.55 7.22
CA ALA A 37 -5.24 4.11 7.02
C ALA A 37 -6.36 3.38 6.24
N LYS A 38 -7.53 4.01 6.07
CA LYS A 38 -8.69 3.46 5.35
C LYS A 38 -8.35 3.02 3.92
N TYR A 39 -7.45 3.71 3.22
CA TYR A 39 -7.07 3.33 1.84
C TYR A 39 -6.22 2.06 1.85
N GLY A 40 -5.26 1.96 2.77
CA GLY A 40 -4.49 0.73 2.99
C GLY A 40 -5.39 -0.45 3.37
N LEU A 41 -6.35 -0.24 4.29
CA LEU A 41 -7.32 -1.27 4.67
C LEU A 41 -8.21 -1.69 3.49
N ALA A 42 -8.69 -0.74 2.68
CA ALA A 42 -9.48 -1.05 1.49
C ALA A 42 -8.67 -1.84 0.45
N ALA A 43 -7.39 -1.48 0.25
CA ALA A 43 -6.48 -2.23 -0.63
C ALA A 43 -6.27 -3.66 -0.14
N VAL A 44 -6.00 -3.84 1.17
CA VAL A 44 -5.84 -5.16 1.78
C VAL A 44 -7.13 -5.98 1.67
N ASN A 45 -8.30 -5.40 1.94
CA ASN A 45 -9.57 -6.10 1.78
C ASN A 45 -9.76 -6.62 0.34
N ARG A 46 -9.41 -5.79 -0.66
CA ARG A 46 -9.46 -6.19 -2.07
C ARG A 46 -8.45 -7.30 -2.38
N LEU A 47 -7.22 -7.20 -1.87
CA LEU A 47 -6.20 -8.23 -2.02
C LEU A 47 -6.68 -9.57 -1.47
N LEU A 48 -7.21 -9.57 -0.24
CA LEU A 48 -7.74 -10.78 0.40
C LEU A 48 -8.90 -11.38 -0.39
N GLY A 49 -9.78 -10.55 -0.96
CA GLY A 49 -10.92 -11.01 -1.76
C GLY A 49 -10.54 -11.55 -3.14
N VAL A 50 -9.52 -10.99 -3.79
CA VAL A 50 -9.15 -11.33 -5.18
C VAL A 50 -8.02 -12.36 -5.25
N CYS A 51 -6.92 -12.13 -4.53
CA CYS A 51 -5.73 -12.99 -4.59
C CYS A 51 -5.79 -14.15 -3.59
N GLY A 52 -6.59 -14.02 -2.53
CA GLY A 52 -6.84 -15.11 -1.58
C GLY A 52 -5.75 -15.27 -0.52
N GLN A 53 -5.25 -16.49 -0.36
CA GLN A 53 -4.37 -16.89 0.75
C GLN A 53 -2.87 -16.67 0.45
N ASP A 54 -2.05 -16.68 1.50
CA ASP A 54 -0.57 -16.58 1.49
C ASP A 54 -0.04 -15.40 0.66
N GLN A 55 -0.71 -14.25 0.77
CA GLN A 55 -0.28 -13.01 0.16
C GLN A 55 0.65 -12.23 1.10
N ALA A 56 1.49 -11.38 0.50
CA ALA A 56 2.38 -10.49 1.22
C ALA A 56 2.23 -9.05 0.74
N VAL A 57 2.19 -8.11 1.68
CA VAL A 57 2.12 -6.67 1.41
C VAL A 57 3.37 -6.00 1.97
N GLY A 58 4.10 -5.30 1.10
CA GLY A 58 5.15 -4.36 1.48
C GLY A 58 4.59 -2.97 1.71
N HIS A 59 5.02 -2.32 2.80
CA HIS A 59 4.69 -0.92 3.09
C HIS A 59 5.74 -0.31 4.01
N ASP A 60 6.15 0.93 3.79
CA ASP A 60 7.21 1.60 4.59
C ASP A 60 6.87 1.67 6.08
N VAL A 61 5.59 1.84 6.37
CA VAL A 61 5.02 1.78 7.73
C VAL A 61 4.36 0.43 8.00
N GLY A 62 4.94 -0.65 7.47
CA GLY A 62 4.42 -2.01 7.56
C GLY A 62 4.15 -2.46 9.00
N CYS A 63 4.99 -2.10 9.96
CA CYS A 63 4.79 -2.42 11.38
C CYS A 63 3.53 -1.75 11.98
N ALA A 64 3.26 -0.49 11.61
CA ALA A 64 2.05 0.21 12.02
C ALA A 64 0.84 -0.34 11.26
N SER A 65 0.99 -0.60 9.97
CA SER A 65 -0.06 -1.14 9.10
C SER A 65 -0.52 -2.52 9.58
N LYS A 66 0.41 -3.39 9.98
CA LYS A 66 0.14 -4.69 10.57
C LYS A 66 -0.75 -4.54 11.81
N LYS A 67 -0.39 -3.65 12.74
CA LYS A 67 -1.22 -3.36 13.92
C LYS A 67 -2.61 -2.87 13.52
N THR A 68 -2.70 -1.94 12.57
CA THR A 68 -3.98 -1.40 12.08
C THR A 68 -4.86 -2.46 11.45
N ILE A 69 -4.30 -3.34 10.61
CA ILE A 69 -5.03 -4.47 9.99
C ILE A 69 -5.53 -5.41 11.07
N THR A 70 -4.67 -5.85 11.98
CA THR A 70 -5.04 -6.77 13.08
C THR A 70 -6.14 -6.18 13.97
N SER A 71 -6.11 -4.87 14.24
CA SER A 71 -7.13 -4.19 15.05
C SER A 71 -8.43 -3.84 14.30
N SER A 72 -8.47 -4.05 12.98
CA SER A 72 -9.64 -3.72 12.15
C SER A 72 -10.58 -4.91 12.02
N SER A 73 -11.73 -4.71 11.36
CA SER A 73 -12.63 -5.79 10.98
C SER A 73 -12.00 -6.85 10.05
N LEU A 74 -10.85 -6.54 9.43
CA LEU A 74 -10.11 -7.46 8.57
C LEU A 74 -9.16 -8.39 9.34
N GLY A 75 -8.92 -8.16 10.63
CA GLY A 75 -7.88 -8.85 11.40
C GLY A 75 -8.02 -10.38 11.37
N LYS A 76 -9.25 -10.88 11.57
CA LYS A 76 -9.55 -12.32 11.54
C LYS A 76 -9.32 -12.92 10.15
N GLU A 77 -9.87 -12.30 9.11
CA GLU A 77 -9.72 -12.78 7.73
C GLU A 77 -8.25 -12.73 7.26
N ALA A 78 -7.54 -11.65 7.57
CA ALA A 78 -6.12 -11.51 7.25
C ALA A 78 -5.29 -12.61 7.92
N GLN A 79 -5.60 -12.96 9.17
CA GLN A 79 -4.95 -14.06 9.87
C GLN A 79 -5.31 -15.43 9.26
N GLU A 80 -6.58 -15.69 8.99
CA GLU A 80 -7.05 -16.96 8.39
C GLU A 80 -6.49 -17.17 6.97
N LYS A 81 -6.24 -16.09 6.23
CA LYS A 81 -5.61 -16.12 4.90
C LYS A 81 -4.09 -16.02 4.91
N TRP A 82 -3.47 -16.02 6.10
CA TRP A 82 -2.01 -15.94 6.27
C TRP A 82 -1.36 -14.71 5.60
N LEU A 83 -2.03 -13.56 5.66
CA LEU A 83 -1.49 -12.31 5.14
C LEU A 83 -0.21 -11.93 5.88
N LYS A 84 0.89 -11.78 5.13
CA LYS A 84 2.16 -11.23 5.65
C LYS A 84 2.22 -9.74 5.36
N VAL A 85 2.62 -8.96 6.36
CA VAL A 85 2.90 -7.53 6.20
C VAL A 85 4.35 -7.30 6.57
N VAL A 86 5.10 -6.77 5.62
CA VAL A 86 6.55 -6.51 5.77
C VAL A 86 6.85 -5.05 5.52
N VAL A 87 7.97 -4.60 6.07
CA VAL A 87 8.51 -3.27 5.78
C VAL A 87 9.34 -3.37 4.51
N ASN A 88 9.40 -2.29 3.74
CA ASN A 88 10.34 -2.17 2.64
C ASN A 88 11.80 -2.38 3.12
N THR A 89 12.66 -2.97 2.27
CA THR A 89 14.06 -3.28 2.60
C THR A 89 14.88 -2.06 2.99
N PHE A 90 14.76 -0.93 2.29
CA PHE A 90 15.54 0.26 2.61
C PHE A 90 15.03 0.92 3.90
N HIS A 91 13.72 1.12 3.97
CA HIS A 91 13.09 1.72 5.13
C HIS A 91 13.21 0.84 6.38
N GLY A 92 13.25 -0.49 6.23
CA GLY A 92 13.28 -1.44 7.33
C GLY A 92 14.42 -1.20 8.31
N PHE A 93 15.61 -0.83 7.83
CA PHE A 93 16.76 -0.52 8.70
C PHE A 93 16.59 0.75 9.54
N ALA A 94 15.67 1.65 9.19
CA ALA A 94 15.34 2.81 10.00
C ALA A 94 14.41 2.49 11.20
N HIS A 95 13.83 1.28 11.25
CA HIS A 95 12.99 0.85 12.37
C HIS A 95 13.84 0.28 13.50
N ASN A 96 13.25 0.15 14.69
CA ASN A 96 13.93 -0.51 15.82
C ASN A 96 14.25 -1.99 15.52
N ARG A 97 15.23 -2.54 16.25
CA ARG A 97 15.72 -3.92 16.03
C ARG A 97 14.62 -4.98 16.05
N MET A 98 13.64 -4.86 16.95
CA MET A 98 12.53 -5.83 17.02
C MET A 98 11.67 -5.79 15.75
N CYS A 99 11.33 -4.59 15.28
CA CYS A 99 10.59 -4.41 14.03
C CYS A 99 11.36 -4.99 12.83
N GLN A 100 12.68 -4.79 12.78
CA GLN A 100 13.53 -5.36 11.73
C GLN A 100 13.46 -6.89 11.74
N LEU A 101 13.72 -7.52 12.88
CA LEU A 101 13.72 -8.99 12.99
C LEU A 101 12.35 -9.59 12.63
N GLU A 102 11.26 -8.89 12.94
CA GLU A 102 9.91 -9.38 12.69
C GLU A 102 9.38 -9.10 11.29
N ASN A 103 9.73 -7.97 10.66
CA ASN A 103 9.02 -7.49 9.46
C ASN A 103 9.95 -7.13 8.30
N HIS A 104 11.28 -7.19 8.46
CA HIS A 104 12.20 -6.90 7.36
C HIS A 104 12.25 -8.08 6.37
N PRO A 105 12.23 -7.85 5.04
CA PRO A 105 12.16 -8.91 4.03
C PRO A 105 13.33 -9.89 4.09
N LEU A 106 14.52 -9.42 4.45
CA LEU A 106 15.71 -10.24 4.68
C LEU A 106 15.49 -11.42 5.66
N TYR A 107 14.65 -11.22 6.68
CA TYR A 107 14.37 -12.24 7.70
C TYR A 107 13.06 -13.00 7.42
N GLN A 108 12.44 -12.78 6.26
CA GLN A 108 11.15 -13.35 5.88
C GLN A 108 11.29 -14.21 4.62
N VAL A 109 10.69 -15.41 4.66
CA VAL A 109 10.71 -16.34 3.53
C VAL A 109 9.73 -15.87 2.45
N GLY A 110 10.16 -15.94 1.18
CA GLY A 110 9.30 -15.70 0.02
C GLY A 110 9.56 -14.40 -0.75
N PHE A 111 10.40 -13.50 -0.23
CA PHE A 111 10.66 -12.20 -0.85
C PHE A 111 11.86 -12.21 -1.83
N GLY A 112 12.80 -13.13 -1.67
CA GLY A 112 14.02 -13.17 -2.49
C GLY A 112 14.80 -11.85 -2.40
N ASN A 113 15.20 -11.29 -3.54
CA ASN A 113 15.91 -10.01 -3.63
C ASN A 113 14.97 -8.81 -3.90
N LYS A 114 13.69 -8.90 -3.51
CA LYS A 114 12.75 -7.79 -3.69
C LYS A 114 12.97 -6.73 -2.61
N ASP A 115 13.17 -5.49 -3.05
CA ASP A 115 13.29 -4.31 -2.18
C ASP A 115 11.93 -3.85 -1.61
N LEU A 116 10.85 -4.09 -2.38
CA LEU A 116 9.47 -3.64 -2.14
C LEU A 116 9.23 -2.15 -2.40
N GLU A 117 10.04 -1.54 -3.27
CA GLU A 117 9.98 -0.12 -3.71
C GLU A 117 9.10 0.07 -4.97
N THR A 118 8.16 -0.85 -5.23
CA THR A 118 7.46 -0.88 -6.52
C THR A 118 6.57 0.34 -6.73
N CYS A 119 5.93 0.84 -5.67
CA CYS A 119 5.06 2.01 -5.76
C CYS A 119 5.87 3.28 -6.02
N GLU A 120 7.03 3.42 -5.38
CA GLU A 120 7.99 4.51 -5.52
C GLU A 120 8.53 4.57 -6.96
N CYS A 121 8.86 3.41 -7.54
CA CYS A 121 9.24 3.33 -8.96
C CYS A 121 8.11 3.79 -9.90
N ILE A 122 6.88 3.36 -9.64
CA ILE A 122 5.70 3.75 -10.43
C ILE A 122 5.48 5.27 -10.35
N PHE A 123 5.48 5.83 -9.14
CA PHE A 123 5.32 7.27 -8.94
C PHE A 123 6.47 8.06 -9.55
N SER A 124 7.70 7.60 -9.39
CA SER A 124 8.87 8.21 -10.01
C SER A 124 8.74 8.25 -11.54
N SER A 125 8.34 7.15 -12.17
CA SER A 125 8.10 7.10 -13.62
C SER A 125 6.99 8.05 -14.08
N SER A 126 5.98 8.31 -13.24
CA SER A 126 4.89 9.23 -13.58
C SER A 126 5.34 10.69 -13.69
N ASN A 127 6.45 11.06 -13.04
CA ASN A 127 7.01 12.42 -13.11
C ASN A 127 7.48 12.80 -14.52
N ASN A 128 7.75 11.83 -15.39
CA ASN A 128 8.06 12.10 -16.80
C ASN A 128 6.91 12.81 -17.53
N MET A 129 5.68 12.70 -17.02
CA MET A 129 4.50 13.39 -17.56
C MET A 129 4.32 14.80 -17.00
N ALA A 130 5.01 15.17 -15.90
CA ALA A 130 4.85 16.47 -15.27
C ALA A 130 5.07 17.65 -16.25
N PRO A 131 6.08 17.66 -17.15
CA PRO A 131 6.25 18.74 -18.12
C PRO A 131 5.11 18.87 -19.13
N LEU A 132 4.35 17.79 -19.37
CA LEU A 132 3.25 17.78 -20.34
C LEU A 132 1.94 18.32 -19.76
N ILE A 133 1.75 18.19 -18.44
CA ILE A 133 0.50 18.52 -17.76
C ILE A 133 0.61 19.79 -16.91
N CYS A 134 1.80 20.13 -16.43
CA CYS A 134 2.06 21.35 -15.69
C CYS A 134 2.63 22.39 -16.67
N HIS A 135 1.73 23.16 -17.29
CA HIS A 135 2.12 24.38 -18.01
C HIS A 135 2.48 25.47 -17.00
N ALA A 136 3.58 26.18 -17.26
CA ALA A 136 4.08 27.28 -16.43
C ALA A 136 3.10 28.47 -16.39
#